data_AF-Q7WVT9-F1
#
_entry.id   AF-Q7WVT9-F1
#
_cell.length_a   1.000
_cell.length_b   1.000
_cell.length_c   1.000
_cell.angle_alpha   90.00
_cell.angle_beta   90.00
_cell.angle_gamma   90.00
#
_symmetry.space_group_name_H-M   'P 1'
#
loop_
_entity.id
_entity.type
_entity.pdbx_description
1 polymer ?
#
loop_
_entity_poly.entity_id
_entity_poly.type
_entity_poly.pdbx_seq_one_letter_code
_entity_poly.pdbx_strand_id
1 'polypeptide(L)' 'ITPQTLINIRPVVAAIKEFFGTSQLSQFMDQNNPLSGLTHKRRLLALGP' A
#
# COMPACT_ATOMS: atom_id res chain seq x y z
N ILE A 1 28.87 -5.19 20.78
CA ILE A 1 27.74 -4.42 20.20
C ILE A 1 27.34 -5.15 18.93
N THR A 2 26.21 -5.85 18.93
CA THR A 2 25.68 -6.52 17.74
C THR A 2 24.89 -5.50 16.92
N PRO A 3 25.08 -5.40 15.60
CA PRO A 3 24.46 -4.35 14.77
C PRO A 3 22.93 -4.38 14.75
N GLN A 4 22.31 -5.51 15.12
CA GLN A 4 20.86 -5.63 15.28
C GLN A 4 20.25 -4.74 16.36
N THR A 5 21.00 -4.37 17.41
CA THR A 5 20.46 -3.51 18.48
C THR A 5 20.50 -2.02 18.13
N LEU A 6 21.11 -1.66 17.00
CA LEU A 6 21.25 -0.26 16.55
C LEU A 6 20.08 0.20 15.68
N ILE A 7 19.29 -0.73 15.13
CA ILE A 7 18.21 -0.41 14.18
C ILE A 7 16.85 -0.71 14.82
N ASN A 8 16.02 0.31 14.95
CA ASN A 8 14.63 0.16 15.36
C ASN A 8 13.74 -0.05 14.12
N ILE A 9 13.12 -1.22 14.01
CA ILE A 9 12.24 -1.58 12.88
C ILE A 9 10.82 -1.01 12.99
N ARG A 10 10.40 -0.55 14.19
CA ARG A 10 9.02 -0.13 14.44
C ARG A 10 8.54 1.00 13.52
N PRO A 11 9.33 2.04 13.22
CA PRO A 11 8.92 3.11 12.31
C PRO A 11 8.67 2.62 10.89
N VAL A 12 9.50 1.68 10.40
CA VAL A 12 9.36 1.10 9.06
C VAL A 12 8.06 0.31 8.96
N VAL A 13 7.78 -0.53 9.95
CA VAL A 13 6.54 -1.32 10.00
C VAL A 13 5.31 -0.41 10.09
N ALA A 14 5.38 0.68 10.86
CA ALA A 14 4.29 1.65 10.98
C ALA A 14 4.00 2.35 9.65
N ALA A 15 5.04 2.85 8.96
CA ALA A 15 4.90 3.50 7.66
C ALA A 15 4.29 2.58 6.59
N ILE A 16 4.69 1.31 6.56
CA ILE A 16 4.11 0.31 5.65
C ILE A 16 2.63 0.08 5.96
N LYS A 17 2.26 -0.05 7.24
CA LYS A 17 0.87 -0.24 7.65
C LYS A 17 -0.01 0.95 7.30
N GLU A 18 0.48 2.16 7.51
CA GLU A 18 -0.24 3.39 7.18
C GLU A 18 -0.46 3.49 5.67
N PHE A 19 0.57 3.24 4.86
CA PHE A 19 0.45 3.26 3.41
C PHE A 19 -0.62 2.29 2.90
N PHE A 20 -0.58 1.02 3.28
CA PHE A 20 -1.56 0.05 2.78
C PHE A 20 -2.94 0.16 3.45
N GLY A 21 -3.01 0.73 4.66
CA GLY A 21 -4.25 0.85 5.41
C GLY A 21 -5.11 2.05 5.03
N THR A 22 -4.51 3.21 4.71
CA THR A 22 -5.25 4.47 4.53
C THR A 22 -4.83 5.29 3.32
N SER A 23 -3.81 4.90 2.56
CA SER A 23 -3.40 5.66 1.36
C SER A 23 -4.50 5.72 0.31
N GLN A 24 -4.68 6.89 -0.30
CA GLN A 24 -5.59 7.09 -1.43
C GLN A 24 -5.24 6.22 -2.65
N LEU A 25 -3.98 5.77 -2.74
CA LEU A 25 -3.51 4.85 -3.77
C LEU A 25 -3.79 3.37 -3.42
N SER A 26 -4.07 3.06 -2.15
CA SER A 26 -4.42 1.71 -1.67
C SER A 26 -5.94 1.54 -1.69
N GLN A 27 -6.50 1.34 -2.89
CA GLN A 27 -7.95 1.25 -3.10
C GLN A 27 -8.48 -0.17 -2.93
N PHE A 28 -9.72 -0.28 -2.46
CA PHE A 28 -10.42 -1.56 -2.39
C PHE A 28 -10.70 -2.07 -3.81
N MET A 29 -10.28 -3.30 -4.11
CA MET A 29 -10.37 -3.85 -5.46
C MET A 29 -11.83 -4.10 -5.85
N ASP A 30 -12.17 -3.72 -7.08
CA ASP A 30 -13.46 -4.01 -7.70
C ASP A 30 -13.43 -5.45 -8.24
N GLN A 31 -14.34 -6.29 -7.73
CA GLN A 31 -14.43 -7.71 -8.06
C GLN A 31 -15.79 -8.12 -8.62
N ASN A 32 -16.60 -7.16 -9.10
CA ASN A 32 -17.93 -7.48 -9.64
C ASN A 32 -17.86 -8.44 -10.83
N ASN A 33 -16.79 -8.38 -11.62
CA ASN A 33 -16.51 -9.33 -12.69
C ASN A 33 -15.01 -9.32 -13.06
N PRO A 34 -14.50 -10.33 -13.79
CA PRO A 34 -13.08 -10.41 -14.16
C PRO A 34 -12.56 -9.21 -14.97
N LEU A 35 -13.42 -8.58 -15.78
CA LEU A 35 -13.05 -7.40 -16.59
C LEU A 35 -12.92 -6.14 -15.73
N SER A 36 -13.79 -5.95 -14.73
CA SER A 36 -13.68 -4.89 -13.72
C SER A 36 -12.37 -5.00 -12.96
N GLY A 37 -11.99 -6.21 -12.53
CA GLY A 37 -10.73 -6.45 -11.84
C GLY A 37 -9.49 -6.14 -12.69
N LEU A 38 -9.51 -6.51 -13.98
CA LEU A 38 -8.43 -6.16 -14.93
C LEU A 38 -8.35 -4.66 -15.21
N THR A 39 -9.50 -4.01 -15.37
CA THR A 39 -9.56 -2.56 -15.62
C THR A 39 -9.09 -1.77 -14.41
N HIS A 40 -9.46 -2.19 -13.20
CA HIS A 40 -9.00 -1.56 -11.96
C HIS A 40 -7.48 -1.65 -11.83
N LYS A 41 -6.89 -2.84 -12.02
CA LYS A 41 -5.44 -3.03 -11.94
C LYS A 41 -4.64 -2.26 -12.99
N ARG A 42 -5.24 -1.93 -14.13
CA ARG A 42 -4.62 -1.15 -15.22
C ARG A 42 -4.92 0.36 -15.13
N ARG A 43 -5.68 0.81 -14.13
CA ARG A 43 -6.08 2.21 -13.98
C ARG A 43 -4.88 3.05 -13.51
N LEU A 44 -4.63 4.15 -14.21
CA LEU A 44 -3.70 5.19 -13.78
C LEU A 44 -4.48 6.35 -13.18
N LEU A 45 -4.05 6.86 -12.03
CA LEU A 45 -4.67 7.98 -11.33
C LEU A 45 -3.71 9.17 -11.35
N ALA A 46 -4.20 10.31 -11.82
CA ALA A 46 -3.49 11.59 -11.73
C ALA A 46 -3.73 12.29 -10.37
N LEU A 47 -4.49 11.66 -9.47
CA LEU A 47 -4.89 12.18 -8.17
C LEU A 47 -4.38 11.25 -7.06
N GLY A 48 -3.69 11.86 -6.09
CA GLY A 48 -3.11 11.27 -4.89
C GLY A 48 -2.31 12.36 -4.15
N PRO A 49 -2.04 12.20 -2.84
CA PRO A 49 -1.16 13.11 -2.09
C PRO A 49 0.31 13.00 -2.52
#